data_AF-A0A7I8VKD4-F1
#
_entry.id   AF-A0A7I8VKD4-F1
#
_cell.length_a   1.000
_cell.length_b   1.000
_cell.length_c   1.000
_cell.angle_alpha   90.00
_cell.angle_beta   90.00
_cell.angle_gamma   90.00
#
_symmetry.space_group_name_H-M   'P 1'
#
loop_
_entity.id
_entity.type
_entity.pdbx_description
1 polymer ?
#
loop_
_entity_poly.entity_id
_entity_poly.type
_entity_poly.pdbx_seq_one_letter_code
_entity_poly.pdbx_strand_id
1 'polypeptide(L)'
;MSNEKRNTATMLMKCQNLRGGRIIYQDIKSPEKEKWGCGLECMQVALNLEKKVNENLLEMHKLASSHKDPILCDMLEDDYLRKQVHSIRRLGKFTTQLKRVGSGLGEFTFDHEVLQDFEPGVARKANNQQIVTKLNEDTQK
;
A
#
# COMPACT_ATOMS: atom_id res chain seq x y z
N MET A 1 -2.01 -4.69 -1.34
CA MET A 1 -2.18 -3.41 -2.07
C MET A 1 -2.84 -3.51 -3.46
N SER A 2 -2.36 -4.32 -4.41
CA SER A 2 -2.95 -4.36 -5.78
C SER A 2 -4.46 -4.65 -5.79
N ASN A 3 -4.90 -5.65 -5.01
CA ASN A 3 -6.32 -5.98 -4.88
C ASN A 3 -7.14 -4.85 -4.22
N GLU A 4 -6.58 -4.17 -3.22
CA GLU A 4 -7.24 -3.01 -2.58
C GLU A 4 -7.49 -1.90 -3.61
N LYS A 5 -6.51 -1.59 -4.47
CA LYS A 5 -6.65 -0.58 -5.52
C LYS A 5 -7.67 -0.96 -6.58
N ARG A 6 -7.75 -2.25 -6.94
CA ARG A 6 -8.80 -2.75 -7.83
C ARG A 6 -10.20 -2.53 -7.21
N ASN A 7 -10.36 -2.83 -5.93
CA ASN A 7 -11.62 -2.61 -5.21
C ASN A 7 -11.99 -1.12 -5.18
N THR A 8 -11.02 -0.25 -4.91
CA THR A 8 -11.19 1.22 -4.94
C THR A 8 -11.64 1.72 -6.32
N ALA A 9 -11.08 1.17 -7.40
CA ALA A 9 -11.49 1.51 -8.77
C ALA A 9 -12.92 1.02 -9.07
N THR A 10 -13.27 -0.21 -8.65
CA THR A 10 -14.63 -0.74 -8.80
C THR A 10 -15.66 0.09 -8.03
N MET A 11 -15.29 0.66 -6.88
CA MET A 11 -16.17 1.53 -6.11
C MET A 11 -16.48 2.85 -6.85
N LEU A 12 -15.50 3.46 -7.55
CA LEU A 12 -15.76 4.62 -8.40
C LEU A 12 -16.71 4.27 -9.56
N MET A 13 -16.54 3.10 -10.17
CA MET A 13 -17.44 2.61 -11.22
C MET A 13 -18.87 2.45 -10.70
N LYS A 14 -19.04 1.88 -9.50
CA LYS A 14 -20.36 1.75 -8.86
C LYS A 14 -20.99 3.11 -8.58
N CYS A 15 -20.22 4.07 -8.05
CA CYS A 15 -20.70 5.43 -7.83
C CYS A 15 -21.17 6.07 -9.14
N GLN A 16 -20.38 5.95 -10.21
CA GLN A 16 -20.73 6.50 -11.52
C GLN A 16 -22.06 5.93 -12.03
N ASN A 17 -22.23 4.60 -11.96
CA ASN A 17 -23.47 3.94 -12.38
C ASN A 17 -24.67 4.32 -11.50
N LEU A 18 -24.49 4.41 -10.18
CA LEU A 18 -25.55 4.78 -9.24
C LEU A 18 -26.09 6.19 -9.50
N ARG A 19 -25.21 7.11 -9.90
CA ARG A 19 -25.55 8.51 -10.20
C ARG A 19 -26.07 8.71 -11.64
N GLY A 20 -26.26 7.62 -12.40
CA GLY A 20 -26.70 7.66 -13.80
C GLY A 20 -25.64 8.14 -14.79
N GLY A 21 -24.38 8.24 -14.34
CA GLY A 21 -23.25 8.57 -15.19
C GLY A 21 -22.89 7.41 -16.13
N ARG A 22 -22.08 7.70 -17.15
CA ARG A 22 -21.53 6.68 -18.05
C ARG A 22 -20.05 6.49 -17.79
N ILE A 23 -19.62 5.22 -17.76
CA ILE A 23 -18.22 4.85 -17.65
C ILE A 23 -17.63 4.78 -19.05
N ILE A 24 -16.54 5.51 -19.27
CA ILE A 24 -15.75 5.45 -20.50
C ILE A 24 -14.38 4.89 -20.11
N TYR A 25 -14.07 3.70 -20.60
CA TYR A 25 -12.77 3.06 -20.34
C TYR A 25 -11.68 3.68 -21.21
N GLN A 26 -10.46 3.70 -20.67
CA GLN A 26 -9.26 4.15 -21.34
C GLN A 26 -8.16 3.10 -21.13
N ASP A 27 -7.17 3.08 -22.02
CA ASP A 27 -6.05 2.17 -21.92
C ASP A 27 -5.25 2.40 -20.63
N ILE A 28 -5.05 1.34 -19.87
CA ILE A 28 -4.17 1.36 -18.69
C ILE A 28 -2.74 1.24 -19.20
N LYS A 29 -1.94 2.30 -19.02
CA LYS A 29 -0.54 2.32 -19.44
C LYS A 29 0.28 1.34 -18.59
N SER A 30 1.22 0.67 -19.24
CA SER A 30 2.22 -0.15 -18.56
C SER A 30 3.03 0.68 -17.55
N PRO A 31 3.52 0.07 -16.46
CA PRO A 31 4.42 0.76 -15.54
C PRO A 31 5.67 1.30 -16.24
N GLU A 32 6.25 2.38 -15.72
CA GLU A 32 7.47 3.01 -16.28
C GLU A 32 8.71 2.09 -16.20
N LYS A 33 8.70 1.12 -15.29
CA LYS A 33 9.79 0.17 -15.06
C LYS A 33 9.24 -1.24 -14.91
N GLU A 34 9.89 -2.19 -15.58
CA GLU A 34 9.59 -3.63 -15.42
C GLU A 34 10.46 -4.27 -14.32
N LYS A 35 11.71 -3.80 -14.19
CA LYS A 35 12.64 -4.25 -13.16
C LYS A 35 12.67 -3.25 -12.02
N TRP A 36 12.34 -3.73 -10.85
CA TRP A 36 12.38 -2.99 -9.61
C TRP A 36 13.69 -3.31 -8.89
N GLY A 37 14.41 -2.28 -8.42
CA GLY A 37 15.71 -2.41 -7.78
C GLY A 37 15.62 -2.97 -6.37
N CYS A 38 16.22 -2.27 -5.41
CA CYS A 38 16.17 -2.66 -4.00
C CYS A 38 14.81 -2.33 -3.36
N GLY A 39 14.50 -2.96 -2.23
CA GLY A 39 13.22 -2.77 -1.54
C GLY A 39 12.96 -1.31 -1.17
N LEU A 40 14.02 -0.57 -0.85
CA LEU A 40 13.94 0.86 -0.58
C LEU A 40 13.46 1.67 -1.80
N GLU A 41 14.00 1.40 -2.99
CA GLU A 41 13.58 2.07 -4.23
C GLU A 41 12.10 1.78 -4.52
N CYS A 42 11.69 0.51 -4.38
CA CYS A 42 10.30 0.09 -4.56
C CYS A 42 9.33 0.85 -3.67
N MET A 43 9.64 0.93 -2.36
CA MET A 43 8.79 1.65 -1.40
C MET A 43 8.75 3.15 -1.68
N GLN A 44 9.85 3.74 -2.14
CA GLN A 44 9.88 5.16 -2.50
C GLN A 44 9.03 5.46 -3.74
N VAL A 45 9.07 4.59 -4.76
CA VAL A 45 8.21 4.73 -5.94
C VAL A 45 6.74 4.53 -5.57
N ALA A 46 6.42 3.51 -4.76
CA ALA A 46 5.06 3.31 -4.27
C ALA A 46 4.54 4.51 -3.47
N LEU A 47 5.37 5.09 -2.60
CA LEU A 47 5.02 6.28 -1.83
C LEU A 47 4.71 7.48 -2.72
N ASN A 48 5.53 7.70 -3.76
CA ASN A 48 5.32 8.80 -4.70
C ASN A 48 4.06 8.58 -5.53
N LEU A 49 3.79 7.35 -5.95
CA LEU A 49 2.56 7.00 -6.67
C LEU A 49 1.32 7.28 -5.80
N GLU A 50 1.34 6.89 -4.53
CA GLU A 50 0.21 7.11 -3.63
C GLU A 50 -0.03 8.60 -3.33
N LYS A 51 1.05 9.39 -3.20
CA LYS A 51 0.93 10.85 -3.11
C LYS A 51 0.26 11.46 -4.34
N LYS A 52 0.70 11.05 -5.54
CA LYS A 52 0.11 11.51 -6.80
C LYS A 52 -1.36 11.13 -6.92
N VAL A 53 -1.74 9.90 -6.53
CA VAL A 53 -3.16 9.51 -6.51
C VAL A 53 -3.94 10.34 -5.50
N ASN A 54 -3.38 10.63 -4.33
CA ASN A 54 -4.02 11.49 -3.33
C ASN A 54 -4.21 12.93 -3.83
N GLU A 55 -3.22 13.49 -4.54
CA GLU A 55 -3.34 14.80 -5.20
C GLU A 55 -4.51 14.81 -6.19
N ASN A 56 -4.60 13.83 -7.08
CA ASN A 56 -5.71 13.71 -8.03
C ASN A 56 -7.08 13.57 -7.33
N LEU A 57 -7.14 12.86 -6.18
CA LEU A 57 -8.37 12.74 -5.39
C LEU A 57 -8.78 14.07 -4.75
N LEU A 58 -7.80 14.86 -4.28
CA LEU A 58 -8.05 16.20 -3.73
C LEU A 58 -8.53 17.17 -4.82
N GLU A 59 -7.98 17.09 -6.03
CA GLU A 59 -8.47 17.87 -7.18
C GLU A 59 -9.91 17.49 -7.53
N MET A 60 -10.22 16.20 -7.53
CA MET A 60 -11.59 15.71 -7.78
C MET A 60 -12.56 16.15 -6.68
N HIS A 61 -12.15 16.13 -5.41
CA HIS A 61 -12.93 16.64 -4.28
C HIS A 61 -13.19 18.16 -4.41
N LYS A 62 -12.16 18.94 -4.76
CA LYS A 62 -12.29 20.38 -5.01
C LYS A 62 -13.30 20.66 -6.13
N LEU A 63 -13.26 19.87 -7.21
CA LEU A 63 -14.23 19.99 -8.31
C LEU A 63 -15.65 19.65 -7.83
N ALA A 64 -15.83 18.54 -7.11
CA ALA A 64 -17.13 18.16 -6.55
C ALA A 64 -17.70 19.25 -5.62
N SER A 65 -16.84 19.85 -4.77
CA SER A 65 -17.21 20.94 -3.89
C SER A 65 -17.61 22.20 -4.66
N SER A 66 -16.88 22.57 -5.73
CA SER A 66 -17.26 23.72 -6.58
C SER A 66 -18.61 23.53 -7.28
N HIS A 67 -18.97 22.29 -7.61
CA HIS A 67 -20.27 21.93 -8.18
C HIS A 67 -21.35 21.66 -7.13
N LYS A 68 -21.04 21.84 -5.84
CA LYS A 68 -21.95 21.60 -4.72
C LYS A 68 -22.54 20.17 -4.73
N ASP A 69 -21.68 19.17 -4.97
CA ASP A 69 -22.05 17.75 -4.88
C ASP A 69 -21.62 17.17 -3.52
N PRO A 70 -22.45 17.29 -2.46
CA PRO A 70 -22.08 16.84 -1.12
C PRO A 70 -21.93 15.32 -1.05
N ILE A 71 -22.69 14.57 -1.85
CA ILE A 71 -22.66 13.09 -1.84
C ILE A 71 -21.32 12.59 -2.39
N LEU A 72 -20.82 13.21 -3.47
CA LEU A 72 -19.51 12.85 -4.01
C LEU A 72 -18.38 13.27 -3.07
N CYS A 73 -18.49 14.44 -2.42
CA CYS A 73 -17.50 14.88 -1.43
C CYS A 73 -17.40 13.89 -0.26
N ASP A 74 -18.54 13.52 0.33
CA ASP A 74 -18.64 12.59 1.45
C ASP A 74 -18.01 11.22 1.12
N MET A 75 -18.38 10.64 -0.03
CA MET A 75 -17.79 9.39 -0.51
C MET A 75 -16.27 9.50 -0.66
N LEU A 76 -15.75 10.61 -1.20
CA LEU A 76 -14.31 10.79 -1.36
C LEU A 76 -13.58 10.94 -0.04
N GLU A 77 -14.17 11.62 0.92
CA GLU A 77 -13.59 11.80 2.25
C GLU A 77 -13.47 10.46 2.98
N ASP A 78 -14.55 9.69 3.04
CA ASP A 78 -14.61 8.47 3.83
C ASP A 78 -13.91 7.28 3.18
N ASP A 79 -14.16 7.05 1.89
CA ASP A 79 -13.68 5.83 1.23
C ASP A 79 -12.33 5.96 0.54
N TYR A 80 -11.84 7.18 0.33
CA TYR A 80 -10.62 7.41 -0.45
C TYR A 80 -9.59 8.19 0.36
N LEU A 81 -9.88 9.43 0.76
CA LEU A 81 -8.90 10.33 1.38
C LEU A 81 -8.39 9.78 2.72
N ARG A 82 -9.28 9.27 3.58
CA ARG A 82 -8.87 8.59 4.84
C ARG A 82 -7.93 7.42 4.56
N LYS A 83 -8.26 6.56 3.60
CA LYS A 83 -7.44 5.39 3.25
C LYS A 83 -6.08 5.81 2.69
N GLN A 84 -6.04 6.89 1.90
CA GLN A 84 -4.78 7.39 1.34
C GLN A 84 -3.82 7.95 2.39
N VAL A 85 -4.33 8.69 3.38
CA VAL A 85 -3.49 9.17 4.51
C VAL A 85 -2.84 7.98 5.23
N HIS A 86 -3.59 6.89 5.45
CA HIS A 86 -3.05 5.67 6.06
C HIS A 86 -2.01 4.97 5.17
N SER A 87 -2.27 4.84 3.87
CA SER A 87 -1.34 4.23 2.91
C SER A 87 -0.01 5.00 2.82
N ILE A 88 -0.10 6.33 2.66
CA ILE A 88 1.06 7.24 2.58
C ILE A 88 1.88 7.17 3.87
N ARG A 89 1.21 7.20 5.04
CA ARG A 89 1.89 7.04 6.33
C ARG A 89 2.60 5.69 6.45
N ARG A 90 1.94 4.61 6.04
CA ARG A 90 2.51 3.25 6.08
C ARG A 90 3.76 3.15 5.21
N LEU A 91 3.66 3.58 3.95
CA LEU A 91 4.80 3.57 3.03
C LEU A 91 5.94 4.47 3.50
N GLY A 92 5.62 5.66 4.05
CA GLY A 92 6.62 6.53 4.68
C GLY A 92 7.38 5.85 5.82
N LYS A 93 6.69 5.12 6.70
CA LYS A 93 7.33 4.33 7.76
C LYS A 93 8.22 3.22 7.18
N PHE A 94 7.77 2.54 6.13
CA PHE A 94 8.56 1.49 5.47
C PHE A 94 9.84 2.05 4.86
N THR A 95 9.75 3.18 4.14
CA THR A 95 10.92 3.87 3.60
C THR A 95 11.92 4.26 4.69
N THR A 96 11.47 4.82 5.81
CA THR A 96 12.37 5.20 6.92
C THR A 96 13.03 3.99 7.57
N GLN A 97 12.29 2.89 7.76
CA GLN A 97 12.83 1.66 8.34
C GLN A 97 13.86 1.00 7.41
N LEU A 98 13.56 0.89 6.10
CA LEU A 98 14.48 0.36 5.10
C LEU A 98 15.78 1.18 5.01
N LYS A 99 15.68 2.51 5.09
CA LYS A 99 16.88 3.38 5.18
C LYS A 99 17.72 3.10 6.42
N ARG A 100 17.08 2.74 7.54
CA ARG A 100 17.77 2.49 8.81
C ARG A 100 18.45 1.11 8.85
N VAL A 101 17.80 0.08 8.33
CA VAL A 101 18.32 -1.30 8.37
C VAL A 101 19.36 -1.57 7.28
N GLY A 102 19.36 -0.78 6.19
CA GLY A 102 20.29 -0.94 5.09
C GLY A 102 19.97 -2.14 4.18
N SER A 103 20.79 -2.32 3.14
CA SER A 103 20.62 -3.37 2.13
C SER A 103 21.05 -4.76 2.62
N GLY A 104 20.59 -5.82 1.95
CA GLY A 104 21.02 -7.19 2.24
C GLY A 104 20.30 -7.77 3.45
N LEU A 105 21.02 -8.00 4.56
CA LEU A 105 20.42 -8.57 5.78
C LEU A 105 19.32 -7.66 6.34
N GLY A 106 19.48 -6.34 6.26
CA GLY A 106 18.47 -5.40 6.72
C GLY A 106 17.15 -5.51 5.97
N GLU A 107 17.19 -5.66 4.64
CA GLU A 107 16.00 -5.88 3.81
C GLU A 107 15.33 -7.23 4.12
N PHE A 108 16.14 -8.28 4.32
CA PHE A 108 15.63 -9.59 4.72
C PHE A 108 14.92 -9.55 6.07
N THR A 109 15.52 -8.91 7.08
CA THR A 109 14.91 -8.72 8.40
C THR A 109 13.63 -7.88 8.31
N PHE A 110 13.63 -6.81 7.51
CA PHE A 110 12.44 -5.99 7.28
C PHE A 110 11.29 -6.79 6.66
N ASP A 111 11.58 -7.65 5.68
CA ASP A 111 10.58 -8.51 5.06
C ASP A 111 9.93 -9.46 6.08
N HIS A 112 10.74 -10.09 6.93
CA HIS A 112 10.26 -11.07 7.91
C HIS A 112 9.55 -10.44 9.10
N GLU A 113 10.08 -9.34 9.64
CA GLU A 113 9.58 -8.74 10.87
C GLU A 113 8.52 -7.67 10.65
N VAL A 114 8.58 -6.94 9.52
CA VAL A 114 7.73 -5.76 9.30
C VAL A 114 6.69 -6.00 8.22
N LEU A 115 7.00 -6.69 7.12
CA LEU A 115 6.00 -6.90 6.07
C LEU A 115 5.00 -8.00 6.42
N GLN A 116 5.45 -9.11 7.02
CA GLN A 116 4.55 -10.21 7.39
C GLN A 116 3.56 -9.85 8.51
N ASP A 117 3.99 -9.06 9.51
CA ASP A 117 3.11 -8.62 10.60
C ASP A 117 2.01 -7.64 10.13
N PHE A 118 2.12 -7.08 8.91
CA PHE A 118 1.16 -6.13 8.34
C PHE A 118 0.24 -6.73 7.26
N GLU A 119 0.46 -7.97 6.82
CA GLU A 119 -0.47 -8.74 5.99
C GLU A 119 -1.12 -9.85 6.85
N PRO A 120 -2.38 -9.68 7.31
CA PRO A 120 -3.06 -10.71 8.09
C PRO A 120 -3.32 -11.94 7.20
N GLY A 121 -2.43 -12.93 7.25
CA GLY A 121 -2.56 -14.18 6.48
C GLY A 121 -1.26 -14.92 6.17
N VAL A 122 -0.10 -14.28 6.28
CA VAL A 122 1.19 -14.99 6.16
C VAL A 122 1.60 -15.45 7.56
N ALA A 123 1.30 -16.71 7.88
CA ALA A 123 1.57 -17.29 9.19
C ALA A 123 3.03 -17.08 9.61
N ARG A 124 3.22 -16.56 10.83
CA ARG A 124 4.50 -16.65 11.54
C ARG A 124 4.93 -18.11 11.54
N LYS A 125 5.94 -18.49 10.75
CA LYS A 125 6.80 -19.60 11.14
C LYS A 125 7.61 -19.12 12.35
N ALA A 126 6.98 -19.14 13.53
CA ALA A 126 7.73 -19.27 14.76
C ALA A 126 8.67 -20.49 14.57
N ASN A 127 9.95 -20.47 14.92
CA ASN A 127 10.50 -19.92 16.13
C ASN A 127 12.05 -20.01 16.07
N ASN A 128 12.76 -18.90 15.87
CA ASN A 128 14.23 -18.90 15.97
C ASN A 128 14.72 -19.18 17.40
N GLN A 129 13.87 -19.03 18.42
CA GLN A 129 14.19 -19.42 19.80
C GLN A 129 14.26 -20.95 19.96
N GLN A 130 13.42 -21.73 19.24
CA GLN A 130 13.43 -23.19 19.32
C GLN A 130 14.59 -23.85 18.56
N ILE A 131 15.12 -23.19 17.53
CA ILE A 131 16.30 -23.70 16.80
C ILE A 131 17.54 -23.63 17.70
N VAL A 132 17.70 -22.54 18.46
CA VAL A 132 18.84 -22.35 19.37
C VAL A 132 18.77 -23.33 20.55
N THR A 133 17.57 -23.61 21.08
CA THR A 133 17.41 -24.60 22.16
C THR A 133 17.70 -26.02 21.67
N LYS A 134 17.26 -26.40 20.46
CA LYS A 134 17.53 -27.74 19.90
C LYS A 134 19.01 -27.94 19.57
N LEU A 135 19.70 -26.93 19.05
CA LEU A 135 21.15 -27.00 18.79
C LEU A 135 21.98 -27.14 20.08
N ASN A 136 21.57 -26.50 21.17
CA ASN A 136 22.27 -26.61 22.45
C ASN A 136 22.05 -27.98 23.14
N GLU A 137 20.90 -28.63 22.93
CA GLU A 137 20.62 -29.98 23.45
C GLU A 137 21.40 -31.07 22.71
N ASP A 138 21.63 -30.91 21.40
CA ASP A 138 22.41 -31.86 20.59
C ASP A 138 23.93 -31.76 20.80
N THR A 139 24.41 -30.70 21.47
CA THR A 139 25.84 -30.50 21.78
C THR A 139 26.24 -31.02 23.17
N GLN A 140 25.28 -31.50 23.98
CA GLN A 140 25.52 -32.05 25.33
C GLN A 140 25.31 -33.56 25.45
N LYS A 141 25.30 -34.32 24.34
CA LYS A 141 25.35 -35.78 24.34
C LYS A 141 26.63 -36.31 23.72
#